data_AF-A0A2V8L1Q9-F1
#
_entry.id   AF-A0A2V8L1Q9-F1
#
_cell.length_a   1.000
_cell.length_b   1.000
_cell.length_c   1.000
_cell.angle_alpha   90.00
_cell.angle_beta   90.00
_cell.angle_gamma   90.00
#
_symmetry.space_group_name_H-M   'P 1'
#
loop_
_entity.id
_entity.type
_entity.pdbx_description
1 polymer ?
#
loop_
_entity_poly.entity_id
_entity_poly.type
_entity_poly.pdbx_seq_one_letter_code
_entity_poly.pdbx_strand_id
1 'polypeptide(L)' 'MRIFFRALLVFVAVTAAVTALSAQAPAAGQAQGYRAPRTADGRPNLNGIWQAINEANWDLQPHAANFGRVVALGAEDA' A
#
# COMPACT_ATOMS: atom_id res chain seq x y z
N MET A 1 -58.70 6.67 -0.04
CA MET A 1 -57.42 7.16 -0.61
C MET A 1 -56.46 7.77 0.41
N ARG A 2 -56.89 8.68 1.31
CA ARG A 2 -55.97 9.42 2.22
C ARG A 2 -55.23 8.55 3.25
N ILE A 3 -55.85 7.49 3.76
CA ILE A 3 -55.25 6.55 4.74
C ILE A 3 -54.20 5.65 4.07
N PHE A 4 -54.51 5.11 2.90
CA PHE A 4 -53.57 4.31 2.10
C PHE A 4 -52.34 5.11 1.68
N PHE A 5 -52.51 6.40 1.37
CA PHE A 5 -51.41 7.29 1.01
C PHE A 5 -50.48 7.59 2.21
N ARG A 6 -51.04 7.76 3.41
CA ARG A 6 -50.27 7.92 4.65
C ARG A 6 -49.51 6.65 5.03
N ALA A 7 -50.14 5.48 4.87
CA ALA A 7 -49.49 4.20 5.13
C ALA A 7 -48.31 3.95 4.17
N LEU A 8 -48.47 4.30 2.89
CA LEU A 8 -47.39 4.23 1.90
C LEU A 8 -46.21 5.15 2.25
N LEU A 9 -46.49 6.39 2.68
CA LEU A 9 -45.45 7.34 3.08
C LEU A 9 -44.66 6.85 4.30
N VAL A 10 -45.33 6.29 5.31
CA VAL A 10 -44.67 5.71 6.49
C VAL A 10 -43.80 4.52 6.09
N PHE A 11 -44.31 3.66 5.20
CA PHE A 11 -43.55 2.50 4.72
C PHE A 11 -42.26 2.93 3.99
N VAL A 12 -42.35 3.93 3.10
CA VAL A 12 -41.19 4.50 2.39
C VAL A 12 -40.20 5.15 3.36
N ALA A 13 -40.69 5.85 4.39
CA ALA A 13 -39.82 6.47 5.39
C ALA A 13 -39.06 5.42 6.22
N VAL A 14 -39.73 4.32 6.60
CA VAL A 14 -39.11 3.22 7.34
C VAL A 14 -38.07 2.50 6.50
N THR A 15 -38.37 2.19 5.24
CA THR A 15 -37.39 1.53 4.36
C THR A 15 -36.19 2.41 4.09
N ALA A 16 -36.38 3.73 3.89
CA ALA A 16 -35.27 4.68 3.73
C ALA A 16 -34.41 4.80 4.99
N ALA A 17 -35.01 4.78 6.19
CA ALA A 17 -34.27 4.82 7.44
C ALA A 17 -33.42 3.56 7.65
N VAL A 18 -33.96 2.39 7.33
CA VAL A 18 -33.25 1.10 7.46
C VAL A 18 -32.08 1.01 6.48
N THR A 19 -32.28 1.43 5.22
CA THR A 19 -31.19 1.43 4.22
C THR A 19 -30.08 2.41 4.58
N ALA A 20 -30.43 3.61 5.04
CA ALA A 20 -29.45 4.60 5.50
C ALA A 20 -28.61 4.05 6.66
N LEU A 21 -29.23 3.34 7.62
CA LEU A 21 -28.54 2.74 8.77
C LEU A 21 -27.56 1.62 8.35
N SER A 22 -27.94 0.80 7.37
CA SER A 22 -27.09 -0.29 6.88
C SER A 22 -25.87 0.17 6.06
N ALA A 23 -25.87 1.40 5.55
CA ALA A 23 -24.78 1.93 4.70
C ALA A 23 -23.52 2.36 5.48
N GLN A 24 -23.52 2.24 6.80
CA GLN A 24 -22.40 2.69 7.66
C GLN A 24 -21.32 1.61 7.87
N ALA A 25 -21.53 0.40 7.36
CA ALA A 25 -20.50 -0.62 7.41
C ALA A 25 -19.29 -0.16 6.57
N PRO A 26 -18.06 -0.24 7.10
CA PRO A 26 -16.87 0.03 6.31
C PRO A 26 -16.86 -0.90 5.10
N ALA A 27 -16.65 -0.35 3.91
CA ALA A 27 -16.56 -1.13 2.69
C ALA A 27 -15.44 -2.19 2.84
N ALA A 28 -15.68 -3.40 2.34
CA ALA A 28 -14.65 -4.44 2.32
C ALA A 28 -13.41 -3.91 1.59
N GLY A 29 -12.26 -3.91 2.27
CA GLY A 29 -11.01 -3.34 1.76
C GLY A 29 -10.64 -1.96 2.32
N GLN A 30 -11.51 -1.31 3.10
CA GLN A 30 -11.16 -0.16 3.94
C GLN A 30 -10.40 -0.62 5.18
N ALA A 31 -9.25 -1.27 4.99
CA ALA A 31 -8.30 -1.44 6.07
C ALA A 31 -7.80 -0.04 6.50
N GLN A 32 -7.50 0.14 7.78
CA GLN A 32 -6.76 1.31 8.26
C GLN A 32 -5.61 1.58 7.28
N GLY A 33 -5.58 2.77 6.69
CA GLY A 33 -4.60 3.11 5.67
C GLY A 33 -3.19 2.81 6.18
N TYR A 34 -2.41 2.05 5.42
CA TYR A 34 -1.06 1.70 5.82
C TYR A 34 -0.25 2.97 6.09
N ARG A 35 0.29 3.10 7.31
CA ARG A 35 1.19 4.18 7.68
C ARG A 35 2.62 3.65 7.69
N ALA A 36 3.40 4.07 6.70
CA ALA A 36 4.81 3.73 6.61
C ALA A 36 5.58 4.19 7.86
N PRO A 37 6.47 3.35 8.44
CA PRO A 37 7.33 3.74 9.55
C PRO A 37 8.19 4.96 9.20
N ARG A 38 8.49 5.77 10.22
CA ARG A 38 9.33 6.96 10.11
C ARG A 38 10.52 6.84 11.04
N THR A 39 11.61 7.49 10.67
CA THR A 39 12.79 7.64 11.53
C THR A 39 12.53 8.70 12.62
N ALA A 40 13.41 8.82 13.62
CA ALA A 40 13.26 9.78 14.72
C ALA A 40 13.21 11.25 14.24
N ASP A 41 13.85 11.52 13.11
CA ASP A 41 13.88 12.78 12.37
C ASP A 41 12.71 12.94 11.37
N GLY A 42 11.76 12.01 11.34
CA GLY A 42 10.52 12.10 10.56
C GLY A 42 10.61 11.71 9.08
N ARG A 43 11.80 11.30 8.62
CA ARG A 43 12.00 10.82 7.25
C ARG A 43 11.38 9.42 7.05
N PRO A 44 11.04 9.03 5.81
CA PRO A 44 10.63 7.67 5.50
C PRO A 44 11.68 6.67 5.99
N ASN A 45 11.26 5.66 6.74
CA ASN A 45 12.14 4.56 7.10
C ASN A 45 12.14 3.53 5.95
N LEU A 46 13.26 3.43 5.22
CA LEU A 46 13.44 2.53 4.09
C LEU A 46 14.21 1.25 4.45
N ASN A 47 14.44 0.98 5.74
CA ASN A 47 15.11 -0.26 6.16
C ASN A 47 14.35 -1.48 5.62
N GLY A 48 15.07 -2.39 4.95
CA GLY A 48 14.50 -3.56 4.30
C GLY A 48 14.07 -3.35 2.85
N ILE A 49 14.19 -2.13 2.31
CA ILE A 49 14.03 -1.84 0.87
C ILE A 49 15.42 -1.70 0.28
N TRP A 50 15.85 -2.69 -0.49
CA TRP A 50 17.12 -2.68 -1.22
C TRP A 50 16.84 -2.72 -2.72
N GLN A 51 17.06 -1.60 -3.40
CA GLN A 51 16.96 -1.51 -4.85
C GLN A 51 18.28 -0.96 -5.40
N ALA A 52 18.94 -1.74 -6.26
CA ALA A 52 20.11 -1.29 -7.01
C ALA A 52 19.69 -0.94 -8.45
N ILE A 53 19.97 0.28 -8.89
CA ILE A 53 19.71 0.75 -10.27
C ILE A 53 21.06 0.85 -11.00
N ASN A 54 21.84 -0.24 -10.95
CA ASN A 54 23.15 -0.39 -11.57
C ASN A 54 23.52 -1.88 -11.59
N GLU A 55 24.71 -2.20 -12.11
CA GLU A 55 25.23 -3.57 -12.15
C GLU A 55 25.47 -4.18 -10.77
N ALA A 56 25.52 -3.38 -9.68
CA ALA A 56 25.65 -3.89 -8.32
C ALA A 56 24.43 -4.71 -7.87
N ASN A 57 23.33 -4.72 -8.64
CA ASN A 57 22.24 -5.67 -8.46
C ASN A 57 22.71 -7.14 -8.55
N TRP A 58 23.75 -7.43 -9.34
CA TRP A 58 24.31 -8.79 -9.45
C TRP A 58 25.01 -9.23 -8.16
N ASP A 59 25.61 -8.29 -7.43
CA ASP A 59 26.39 -8.56 -6.21
C ASP A 59 25.54 -8.74 -4.95
N LEU A 60 24.22 -8.53 -5.05
CA LEU A 60 23.28 -8.72 -3.95
C LEU A 60 22.74 -10.15 -3.85
N GLN A 61 23.02 -10.99 -4.86
CA GLN A 61 22.66 -12.41 -4.85
C GLN A 61 23.80 -13.23 -4.24
N PRO A 62 23.51 -14.40 -3.61
CA PRO A 62 24.57 -15.30 -3.17
C PRO A 62 25.38 -15.79 -4.38
N HIS A 63 26.61 -15.32 -4.51
CA HIS A 63 27.57 -15.81 -5.49
C HIS A 63 28.88 -16.15 -4.79
N ALA A 64 29.67 -17.04 -5.40
CA ALA A 64 31.01 -17.32 -4.91
C ALA A 64 31.85 -16.04 -4.95
N ALA A 65 32.73 -15.84 -3.97
CA ALA A 65 33.69 -14.74 -3.99
C ALA A 65 34.57 -14.87 -5.25
N ASN A 66 34.67 -13.79 -6.02
CA ASN A 66 35.56 -13.71 -7.17
C ASN A 66 36.84 -12.95 -6.79
N PHE A 67 37.88 -13.04 -7.62
CA PHE A 67 39.11 -12.27 -7.43
C PHE A 67 38.79 -10.77 -7.44
N GLY A 68 39.35 -10.04 -6.47
CA GLY A 68 39.19 -8.59 -6.40
C GLY A 68 39.79 -7.88 -7.62
N ARG A 69 39.34 -6.65 -7.87
CA ARG A 69 39.83 -5.82 -8.97
C ARG A 69 41.37 -5.72 -8.94
N VAL A 70 42.02 -6.15 -10.02
CA VAL A 70 43.49 -6.01 -10.20
C VAL A 70 43.76 -4.71 -10.94
N VAL A 71 43.96 -3.63 -10.19
CA VAL A 71 44.23 -2.27 -10.73
C VAL A 71 45.62 -2.18 -11.39
N ALA A 72 46.51 -3.14 -11.10
CA ALA A 72 47.90 -3.11 -11.56
C ALA A 72 48.08 -3.29 -13.08
N LEU A 73 47.06 -3.78 -13.79
CA LEU A 73 47.16 -4.10 -15.22
C LEU A 73 46.63 -3.00 -16.15
N GLY A 74 45.98 -1.96 -15.62
CA GLY A 74 45.56 -0.76 -16.37
C GLY A 74 44.62 -0.97 -17.57
N ALA A 75 44.17 -2.20 -17.83
CA ALA A 75 43.25 -2.56 -18.90
C ALA A 75 41.86 -2.74 -18.31
N GLU A 76 41.21 -1.65 -17.93
CA GLU A 76 39.87 -1.71 -17.31
C GLU A 76 38.76 -1.04 -18.14
N ASP A 77 39.06 -0.41 -19.28
CA ASP A 77 38.06 0.28 -20.13
C ASP A 77 38.30 0.08 -21.64
N ALA A 78 37.98 -1.11 -22.19
CA ALA A 78 37.85 -1.35 -23.64
C ALA A 78 36.52 -2.01 -23.99
#